data_AF-A0AAC9CZ50-F1
#
_entry.id   AF-A0AAC9CZ50-F1
#
_cell.length_a   1.000
_cell.length_b   1.000
_cell.length_c   1.000
_cell.angle_alpha   90.00
_cell.angle_beta   90.00
_cell.angle_gamma   90.00
#
_symmetry.space_group_name_H-M   'P 1'
#
loop_
_entity.id
_entity.type
_entity.pdbx_description
1 polymer ?
#
loop_
_entity_poly.entity_id
_entity_poly.type
_entity_poly.pdbx_seq_one_letter_code
_entity_poly.pdbx_strand_id
1 'polypeptide(L)'
;MIKNYLYITATVFLLFTIISCKDSKTVVKESNTEVTELKEIPEVQESVIDIKKDISDFIPKNYVPFDTIKGDFNKDGLEDCILIIKGTDKSKIVTDEYRGELDRNRRGIIALLNKNGGYELAVKNYDCFSSENEDGGVYYAPELYIEVENAKLYINYAHGRYGYWKYTFRYQNSDFELIGYDASSNHGPVILTGTSINFLTRKKIVNQNVNENTYDGDEIFEKTETKIARIKLLKLSEIKDFDELHLYDE
;
A
#
# COMPACT_ATOMS: atom_id res chain seq x y z
N MET A 1 59.49 18.99 -7.11
CA MET A 1 59.14 19.57 -8.41
C MET A 1 57.71 20.09 -8.33
N ILE A 2 57.58 21.41 -8.40
CA ILE A 2 56.33 22.17 -8.31
C ILE A 2 55.73 22.27 -9.72
N LYS A 3 54.41 22.13 -9.86
CA LYS A 3 53.62 22.88 -10.83
C LYS A 3 52.14 22.89 -10.43
N ASN A 4 51.75 23.99 -9.78
CA ASN A 4 50.40 24.52 -9.72
C ASN A 4 49.95 24.92 -11.13
N TYR A 5 48.67 24.72 -11.47
CA TYR A 5 48.01 25.54 -12.48
C TYR A 5 46.71 26.13 -11.93
N LEU A 6 46.56 27.40 -12.30
CA LEU A 6 45.77 28.47 -11.73
C LEU A 6 44.59 28.80 -12.67
N TYR A 7 43.46 29.17 -12.06
CA TYR A 7 42.25 29.88 -12.50
C TYR A 7 42.19 30.52 -13.90
N ILE A 8 40.95 30.66 -14.42
CA ILE A 8 40.33 31.97 -14.74
C ILE A 8 38.80 31.81 -14.84
N THR A 9 38.07 32.53 -13.99
CA THR A 9 36.63 32.81 -14.08
C THR A 9 36.44 34.14 -14.81
N ALA A 10 35.58 34.18 -15.83
CA ALA A 10 35.23 35.43 -16.51
C ALA A 10 33.86 35.93 -16.04
N THR A 11 33.86 37.08 -15.36
CA THR A 11 32.66 37.85 -15.00
C THR A 11 32.64 39.10 -15.88
N VAL A 12 31.56 39.33 -16.63
CA VAL A 12 31.37 40.54 -17.44
C VAL A 12 30.25 41.36 -16.81
N PHE A 13 30.63 42.52 -16.31
CA PHE A 13 29.75 43.63 -15.93
C PHE A 13 29.54 44.53 -17.15
N LEU A 14 28.32 44.95 -17.45
CA LEU A 14 28.08 46.18 -18.22
C LEU A 14 26.86 46.94 -17.67
N LEU A 15 27.08 48.24 -17.50
CA LEU A 15 26.26 49.24 -16.80
C LEU A 15 25.40 50.07 -17.78
N PHE A 16 24.20 50.47 -17.30
CA PHE A 16 23.42 51.71 -17.55
C PHE A 16 22.83 51.91 -18.97
N THR A 17 21.59 52.39 -19.14
CA THR A 17 21.14 53.76 -18.79
C THR A 17 19.63 53.89 -18.56
N ILE A 18 19.31 54.82 -17.67
CA ILE A 18 18.02 55.47 -17.36
C ILE A 18 17.59 56.37 -18.52
N ILE A 19 16.32 56.31 -18.94
CA ILE A 19 15.63 57.40 -19.65
C ILE A 19 14.27 57.62 -18.97
N SER A 20 14.01 58.89 -18.67
CA SER A 20 12.87 59.45 -17.95
C SER A 20 11.99 60.28 -18.91
N CYS A 21 10.69 60.33 -18.59
CA CYS A 21 9.63 61.28 -18.97
C CYS A 21 9.21 61.47 -20.44
N LYS A 22 7.90 61.22 -20.71
CA LYS A 22 6.91 62.32 -20.93
C LYS A 22 5.46 61.81 -21.05
N ASP A 23 4.59 62.41 -20.25
CA ASP A 23 3.13 62.49 -20.50
C ASP A 23 2.83 63.37 -21.73
N SER A 24 1.80 63.03 -22.51
CA SER A 24 0.65 63.92 -22.75
C SER A 24 -0.43 63.32 -23.67
N LYS A 25 -1.69 63.50 -23.24
CA LYS A 25 -2.92 63.80 -23.99
C LYS A 25 -3.78 62.66 -24.58
N THR A 26 -4.93 62.55 -23.92
CA THR A 26 -6.25 62.02 -24.27
C THR A 26 -6.80 62.45 -25.64
N VAL A 27 -7.44 61.50 -26.35
CA VAL A 27 -8.68 61.71 -27.13
C VAL A 27 -9.55 60.46 -26.98
N VAL A 28 -10.77 60.65 -26.49
CA VAL A 28 -11.82 59.64 -26.30
C VAL A 28 -12.51 59.35 -27.64
N LYS A 29 -12.76 58.08 -27.94
CA LYS A 29 -13.88 57.64 -28.77
C LYS A 29 -14.49 56.39 -28.14
N GLU A 30 -15.77 56.51 -27.78
CA GLU A 30 -16.61 55.47 -27.20
C GLU A 30 -16.81 54.30 -28.16
N SER A 31 -16.68 53.09 -27.63
CA SER A 31 -17.31 51.89 -28.18
C SER A 31 -17.81 51.04 -27.01
N ASN A 32 -19.13 50.97 -26.88
CA ASN A 32 -19.84 50.09 -25.95
C ASN A 32 -19.28 48.66 -26.01
N THR A 33 -18.83 48.13 -24.87
CA THR A 33 -18.59 46.69 -24.70
C THR A 33 -19.36 46.24 -23.47
N GLU A 34 -20.26 45.29 -23.69
CA GLU A 34 -21.04 44.60 -22.66
C GLU A 34 -20.14 44.08 -21.54
N VAL A 35 -20.56 44.34 -20.30
CA VAL A 35 -19.97 43.72 -19.11
C VAL A 35 -20.47 42.28 -19.07
N THR A 36 -19.68 41.35 -19.60
CA THR A 36 -19.92 39.92 -19.37
C THR A 36 -19.54 39.62 -17.92
N GLU A 37 -20.55 39.35 -17.11
CA GLU A 37 -20.44 38.88 -15.73
C GLU A 37 -19.57 37.60 -15.69
N LEU A 38 -18.36 37.73 -15.16
CA LEU A 38 -17.48 36.60 -14.91
C LEU A 38 -18.10 35.78 -13.78
N LYS A 39 -18.67 34.62 -14.11
CA LYS A 39 -19.09 33.62 -13.14
C LYS A 39 -17.89 33.24 -12.26
N GLU A 40 -18.06 33.44 -10.95
CA GLU A 40 -17.19 32.87 -9.92
C GLU A 40 -16.97 31.38 -10.21
N ILE A 41 -15.70 31.02 -10.38
CA ILE A 41 -15.27 29.63 -10.39
C ILE A 41 -15.45 29.16 -8.94
N PRO A 42 -16.20 28.07 -8.68
CA PRO A 42 -16.36 27.59 -7.31
C PRO A 42 -14.98 27.24 -6.75
N GLU A 43 -14.64 27.88 -5.64
CA GLU A 43 -13.49 27.57 -4.82
C GLU A 43 -13.52 26.07 -4.49
N VAL A 44 -12.52 25.34 -5.01
CA VAL A 44 -12.34 23.93 -4.69
C VAL A 44 -12.08 23.86 -3.20
N GLN A 45 -13.02 23.30 -2.45
CA GLN A 45 -12.92 23.08 -1.03
C GLN A 45 -11.72 22.18 -0.77
N GLU A 46 -10.59 22.78 -0.41
CA GLU A 46 -9.37 22.09 -0.03
C GLU A 46 -9.68 21.30 1.25
N SER A 47 -9.68 19.97 1.15
CA SER A 47 -9.89 19.10 2.30
C SER A 47 -8.76 19.37 3.29
N VAL A 48 -9.08 19.91 4.46
CA VAL A 48 -8.11 20.14 5.54
C VAL A 48 -7.42 18.82 5.85
N ILE A 49 -6.14 18.70 5.50
CA ILE A 49 -5.32 17.52 5.77
C ILE A 49 -5.09 17.47 7.29
N ASP A 50 -5.68 16.48 7.95
CA ASP A 50 -5.54 16.28 9.40
C ASP A 50 -4.19 15.60 9.70
N ILE A 51 -3.18 16.42 9.99
CA ILE A 51 -1.86 15.94 10.41
C ILE A 51 -1.87 15.81 11.93
N LYS A 52 -1.66 14.58 12.42
CA LYS A 52 -1.56 14.30 13.86
C LYS A 52 -0.13 13.91 14.23
N LYS A 53 0.30 14.28 15.42
CA LYS A 53 1.68 14.03 15.85
C LYS A 53 1.93 12.57 16.20
N ASP A 54 1.00 11.95 16.93
CA ASP A 54 1.16 10.61 17.47
C ASP A 54 0.34 9.59 16.67
N ILE A 55 0.95 8.44 16.37
CA ILE A 55 0.30 7.36 15.60
C ILE A 55 -0.93 6.79 16.33
N SER A 56 -0.96 6.87 17.66
CA SER A 56 -2.09 6.41 18.49
C SER A 56 -3.36 7.20 18.22
N ASP A 57 -3.25 8.45 17.75
CA ASP A 57 -4.41 9.31 17.49
C ASP A 57 -5.22 8.87 16.25
N PHE A 58 -4.68 7.91 15.48
CA PHE A 58 -5.36 7.28 14.36
C PHE A 58 -6.12 6.01 14.76
N ILE A 59 -5.91 5.49 15.98
CA ILE A 59 -6.58 4.28 16.45
C ILE A 59 -8.03 4.61 16.81
N PRO A 60 -9.03 4.01 16.13
CA PRO A 60 -10.43 4.25 16.45
C PRO A 60 -10.79 3.71 17.84
N LYS A 61 -11.87 4.26 18.41
CA LYS A 61 -12.45 3.73 19.65
C LYS A 61 -12.80 2.24 19.46
N ASN A 62 -12.61 1.46 20.53
CA ASN A 62 -12.81 0.01 20.57
C ASN A 62 -11.76 -0.81 19.81
N TYR A 63 -10.62 -0.21 19.48
CA TYR A 63 -9.44 -0.92 18.97
C TYR A 63 -8.23 -0.63 19.85
N VAL A 64 -7.27 -1.54 19.82
CA VAL A 64 -5.95 -1.42 20.46
C VAL A 64 -4.86 -1.65 19.42
N PRO A 65 -3.65 -1.05 19.59
CA PRO A 65 -2.52 -1.36 18.73
C PRO A 65 -2.13 -2.84 18.89
N PHE A 66 -1.81 -3.48 17.76
CA PHE A 66 -1.37 -4.87 17.69
C PHE A 66 0.08 -4.97 17.21
N ASP A 67 0.43 -4.24 16.15
CA ASP A 67 1.80 -4.22 15.61
C ASP A 67 2.08 -2.91 14.85
N THR A 68 3.35 -2.53 14.71
CA THR A 68 3.78 -1.35 13.97
C THR A 68 4.91 -1.70 13.00
N ILE A 69 4.68 -1.50 11.72
CA ILE A 69 5.65 -1.71 10.65
C ILE A 69 6.05 -0.36 10.07
N LYS A 70 7.34 -0.19 9.77
CA LYS A 70 7.91 1.03 9.21
C LYS A 70 8.45 0.79 7.82
N GLY A 71 8.36 1.80 6.96
CA GLY A 71 8.98 1.78 5.64
C GLY A 71 8.38 2.84 4.71
N ASP A 72 9.20 3.41 3.85
CA ASP A 72 8.78 4.36 2.82
C ASP A 72 7.99 3.63 1.72
N PHE A 73 6.66 3.79 1.72
CA PHE A 73 5.79 3.15 0.72
C PHE A 73 5.35 4.11 -0.38
N ASN A 74 5.51 5.42 -0.21
CA ASN A 74 5.13 6.43 -1.19
C ASN A 74 6.32 6.99 -2.02
N LYS A 75 7.55 6.61 -1.67
CA LYS A 75 8.82 7.00 -2.28
C LYS A 75 9.17 8.48 -2.13
N ASP A 76 8.75 9.13 -1.05
CA ASP A 76 9.13 10.52 -0.76
C ASP A 76 10.42 10.63 0.08
N GLY A 77 11.00 9.50 0.47
CA GLY A 77 12.23 9.42 1.27
C GLY A 77 12.00 9.54 2.78
N LEU A 78 10.75 9.65 3.22
CA LEU A 78 10.37 9.62 4.63
C LEU A 78 9.88 8.22 5.02
N GLU A 79 10.23 7.79 6.23
CA GLU A 79 9.77 6.50 6.74
C GLU A 79 8.31 6.60 7.19
N ASP A 80 7.42 6.03 6.38
CA ASP A 80 5.99 5.91 6.67
C ASP A 80 5.70 4.82 7.73
N CYS A 81 4.44 4.74 8.15
CA CYS A 81 4.00 3.83 9.19
C CYS A 81 2.78 3.00 8.77
N ILE A 82 2.85 1.69 8.95
CA ILE A 82 1.71 0.78 8.92
C ILE A 82 1.42 0.36 10.36
N LEU A 83 0.20 0.57 10.82
CA LEU A 83 -0.26 0.16 12.13
C LEU A 83 -1.28 -0.97 11.97
N ILE A 84 -1.03 -2.08 12.64
CA ILE A 84 -2.01 -3.15 12.80
C ILE A 84 -2.76 -2.90 14.10
N ILE A 85 -4.08 -2.94 14.02
CA ILE A 85 -4.97 -2.74 15.16
C ILE A 85 -5.82 -3.99 15.38
N LYS A 86 -6.29 -4.21 16.60
CA LYS A 86 -7.20 -5.31 16.95
C LYS A 86 -8.44 -4.77 17.63
N GLY A 87 -9.60 -5.30 17.27
CA GLY A 87 -10.87 -4.97 17.94
C GLY A 87 -10.84 -5.38 19.42
N THR A 88 -11.77 -4.85 20.21
CA THR A 88 -11.86 -5.10 21.66
C THR A 88 -13.26 -5.53 22.12
N ASP A 89 -14.06 -6.06 21.21
CA ASP A 89 -15.40 -6.55 21.54
C ASP A 89 -15.29 -7.76 22.48
N LYS A 90 -15.81 -7.60 23.70
CA LYS A 90 -15.84 -8.66 24.72
C LYS A 90 -16.66 -9.87 24.29
N SER A 91 -17.60 -9.71 23.35
CA SER A 91 -18.37 -10.83 22.80
C SER A 91 -17.52 -11.78 21.95
N LYS A 92 -16.33 -11.34 21.52
CA LYS A 92 -15.36 -12.12 20.74
C LYS A 92 -14.30 -12.79 21.62
N ILE A 93 -14.38 -12.64 22.94
CA ILE A 93 -13.58 -13.41 23.88
C ILE A 93 -14.29 -14.74 24.12
N VAL A 94 -13.64 -15.84 23.76
CA VAL A 94 -14.19 -17.19 23.86
C VAL A 94 -13.35 -18.05 24.79
N THR A 95 -13.96 -19.03 25.45
CA THR A 95 -13.23 -20.05 26.21
C THR A 95 -13.12 -21.31 25.37
N ASP A 96 -11.89 -21.62 24.96
CA ASP A 96 -11.51 -22.85 24.29
C ASP A 96 -11.20 -23.95 25.31
N GLU A 97 -11.59 -25.19 25.01
CA GLU A 97 -11.43 -26.35 25.90
C GLU A 97 -9.95 -26.61 26.27
N TYR A 98 -9.02 -26.36 25.36
CA TYR A 98 -7.60 -26.70 25.53
C TYR A 98 -6.70 -25.47 25.68
N ARG A 99 -7.07 -24.35 25.03
CA ARG A 99 -6.27 -23.12 24.98
C ARG A 99 -6.70 -22.08 26.01
N GLY A 100 -7.83 -22.29 26.69
CA GLY A 100 -8.36 -21.35 27.67
C GLY A 100 -9.01 -20.13 27.02
N GLU A 101 -8.88 -18.96 27.63
CA GLU A 101 -9.47 -17.72 27.11
C GLU A 101 -8.72 -17.24 25.85
N LEU A 102 -9.45 -17.06 24.75
CA LEU A 102 -8.94 -16.61 23.47
C LEU A 102 -9.69 -15.35 23.02
N ASP A 103 -8.93 -14.33 22.66
CA ASP A 103 -9.47 -13.12 22.03
C ASP A 103 -9.53 -13.29 20.51
N ARG A 104 -10.74 -13.52 19.97
CA ARG A 104 -11.05 -13.69 18.55
C ARG A 104 -11.49 -12.40 17.87
N ASN A 105 -11.18 -11.23 18.44
CA ASN A 105 -11.39 -9.99 17.75
C ASN A 105 -10.57 -9.95 16.45
N ARG A 106 -11.19 -9.43 15.39
CA ARG A 106 -10.54 -9.20 14.10
C ARG A 106 -9.50 -8.10 14.19
N ARG A 107 -8.56 -8.15 13.25
CA ARG A 107 -7.47 -7.18 13.09
C ARG A 107 -7.67 -6.35 11.84
N GLY A 108 -7.08 -5.17 11.83
CA GLY A 108 -7.10 -4.25 10.71
C GLY A 108 -5.77 -3.57 10.49
N ILE A 109 -5.72 -2.77 9.44
CA ILE A 109 -4.55 -2.04 8.99
C ILE A 109 -4.87 -0.55 8.83
N ILE A 110 -3.95 0.29 9.28
CA ILE A 110 -3.95 1.73 9.05
C ILE A 110 -2.59 2.09 8.46
N ALA A 111 -2.59 2.73 7.30
CA ALA A 111 -1.40 3.27 6.69
C ALA A 111 -1.33 4.79 6.86
N LEU A 112 -0.20 5.26 7.35
CA LEU A 112 0.05 6.64 7.73
C LEU A 112 1.30 7.16 7.00
N LEU A 113 1.13 8.25 6.27
CA LEU A 113 2.22 8.95 5.59
C LEU A 113 2.94 9.86 6.57
N ASN A 114 4.26 9.80 6.59
CA ASN A 114 5.07 10.70 7.40
C ASN A 114 5.13 12.09 6.72
N LYS A 115 4.87 13.15 7.49
CA LYS A 115 4.89 14.55 7.02
C LYS A 115 5.92 15.42 7.72
N ASN A 116 7.03 14.84 8.21
CA ASN A 116 8.12 15.56 8.89
C ASN A 116 7.64 16.40 10.08
N GLY A 117 7.01 15.74 11.05
CA GLY A 117 6.48 16.40 12.25
C GLY A 117 5.14 15.83 12.73
N GLY A 118 4.59 14.91 11.95
CA GLY A 118 3.40 14.13 12.25
C GLY A 118 3.12 13.16 11.12
N TYR A 119 1.92 12.62 11.14
CA TYR A 119 1.41 11.64 10.22
C TYR A 119 0.12 12.12 9.58
N GLU A 120 -0.12 11.71 8.34
CA GLU A 120 -1.38 11.87 7.62
C GLU A 120 -1.97 10.49 7.36
N LEU A 121 -3.28 10.32 7.54
CA LEU A 121 -3.95 9.07 7.19
C LEU A 121 -4.00 8.88 5.68
N ALA A 122 -3.37 7.81 5.17
CA ALA A 122 -3.46 7.42 3.77
C ALA A 122 -4.55 6.38 3.50
N VAL A 123 -4.51 5.26 4.21
CA VAL A 123 -5.43 4.13 4.00
C VAL A 123 -5.84 3.56 5.35
N LYS A 124 -7.07 3.07 5.44
CA LYS A 124 -7.56 2.32 6.59
C LYS A 124 -8.47 1.18 6.16
N ASN A 125 -8.36 0.06 6.86
CA ASN A 125 -9.29 -1.05 6.78
C ASN A 125 -9.28 -1.79 8.13
N TYR A 126 -10.31 -1.59 8.95
CA TYR A 126 -10.23 -1.88 10.39
C TYR A 126 -10.44 -3.34 10.78
N ASP A 127 -11.08 -4.15 9.93
CA ASP A 127 -11.46 -5.53 10.28
C ASP A 127 -11.13 -6.53 9.17
N CYS A 128 -10.21 -6.22 8.25
CA CYS A 128 -9.94 -7.07 7.09
C CYS A 128 -9.18 -8.36 7.41
N PHE A 129 -8.53 -8.46 8.55
CA PHE A 129 -7.75 -9.63 8.94
C PHE A 129 -8.44 -10.41 10.07
N SER A 130 -8.32 -11.73 10.04
CA SER A 130 -8.79 -12.58 11.13
C SER A 130 -7.88 -12.50 12.35
N SER A 131 -8.31 -13.06 13.48
CA SER A 131 -7.53 -13.06 14.71
C SER A 131 -6.26 -13.89 14.59
N GLU A 132 -5.21 -13.56 15.35
CA GLU A 132 -4.07 -14.45 15.56
C GLU A 132 -4.44 -15.71 16.35
N ASN A 133 -5.62 -15.71 16.99
CA ASN A 133 -6.10 -16.83 17.76
C ASN A 133 -6.96 -17.81 16.96
N GLU A 134 -7.09 -17.66 15.63
CA GLU A 134 -8.00 -18.50 14.85
C GLU A 134 -7.82 -20.02 15.03
N ASP A 135 -8.87 -20.79 14.73
CA ASP A 135 -8.81 -22.25 14.74
C ASP A 135 -8.37 -22.72 13.34
N GLY A 136 -7.27 -23.46 13.27
CA GLY A 136 -6.77 -24.06 12.02
C GLY A 136 -7.33 -25.45 11.75
N GLY A 137 -8.28 -25.92 12.56
CA GLY A 137 -8.88 -27.24 12.49
C GLY A 137 -7.88 -28.33 12.87
N VAL A 138 -7.52 -29.18 11.89
CA VAL A 138 -6.55 -30.27 12.10
C VAL A 138 -5.12 -29.72 12.30
N TYR A 139 -4.86 -28.48 11.89
CA TYR A 139 -3.56 -27.84 12.00
C TYR A 139 -3.65 -26.45 12.66
N TYR A 140 -2.55 -25.70 12.73
CA TYR A 140 -2.57 -24.34 13.25
C TYR A 140 -3.10 -23.35 12.21
N ALA A 141 -3.76 -22.27 12.63
CA ALA A 141 -4.28 -21.26 11.72
C ALA A 141 -3.15 -20.48 11.02
N PRO A 142 -3.30 -20.08 9.75
CA PRO A 142 -2.27 -19.34 9.01
C PRO A 142 -1.76 -18.11 9.76
N GLU A 143 -0.44 -17.97 9.83
CA GLU A 143 0.23 -16.85 10.47
C GLU A 143 0.35 -15.65 9.52
N LEU A 144 -0.12 -14.49 9.97
CA LEU A 144 -0.08 -13.24 9.22
C LEU A 144 1.24 -12.49 9.45
N TYR A 145 1.97 -12.21 8.37
CA TYR A 145 3.18 -11.39 8.34
C TYR A 145 2.99 -10.21 7.40
N ILE A 146 3.37 -9.01 7.84
CA ILE A 146 3.22 -7.77 7.08
C ILE A 146 4.58 -7.08 6.99
N GLU A 147 4.92 -6.63 5.80
CA GLU A 147 6.22 -6.00 5.52
C GLU A 147 6.06 -4.85 4.53
N VAL A 148 6.85 -3.79 4.72
CA VAL A 148 7.04 -2.75 3.72
C VAL A 148 8.47 -2.85 3.19
N GLU A 149 8.62 -3.22 1.93
CA GLU A 149 9.92 -3.36 1.28
C GLU A 149 9.85 -2.84 -0.15
N ASN A 150 10.88 -2.09 -0.59
CA ASN A 150 10.98 -1.58 -1.96
C ASN A 150 9.73 -0.80 -2.41
N ALA A 151 9.17 0.01 -1.49
CA ALA A 151 7.94 0.78 -1.65
C ALA A 151 6.73 -0.06 -2.09
N LYS A 152 6.63 -1.27 -1.55
CA LYS A 152 5.48 -2.16 -1.66
C LYS A 152 5.10 -2.65 -0.27
N LEU A 153 3.81 -2.86 -0.09
CA LEU A 153 3.27 -3.52 1.08
C LEU A 153 3.04 -4.99 0.75
N TYR A 154 3.64 -5.88 1.53
CA TYR A 154 3.46 -7.31 1.44
C TYR A 154 2.59 -7.78 2.61
N ILE A 155 1.56 -8.55 2.29
CA ILE A 155 0.70 -9.23 3.26
C ILE A 155 0.83 -10.72 2.98
N ASN A 156 1.46 -11.45 3.88
CA ASN A 156 1.81 -12.86 3.72
C ASN A 156 1.12 -13.71 4.79
N TYR A 157 0.56 -14.82 4.38
CA TYR A 157 0.00 -15.85 5.26
C TYR A 157 0.83 -17.11 5.13
N ALA A 158 1.48 -17.54 6.21
CA ALA A 158 2.24 -18.76 6.25
C ALA A 158 1.44 -19.87 6.96
N HIS A 159 1.22 -20.99 6.28
CA HIS A 159 0.45 -22.13 6.80
C HIS A 159 1.31 -23.40 6.90
N GLY A 160 2.63 -23.22 7.08
CA GLY A 160 3.60 -24.29 7.33
C GLY A 160 3.56 -25.38 6.27
N ARG A 161 3.19 -26.60 6.69
CA ARG A 161 3.14 -27.80 5.82
C ARG A 161 2.14 -27.69 4.67
N TYR A 162 1.20 -26.74 4.74
CA TYR A 162 0.20 -26.51 3.69
C TYR A 162 0.61 -25.40 2.72
N GLY A 163 1.72 -24.70 2.98
CA GLY A 163 2.28 -23.68 2.11
C GLY A 163 1.98 -22.26 2.58
N TYR A 164 1.73 -21.34 1.63
CA TYR A 164 1.55 -19.93 1.91
C TYR A 164 0.74 -19.21 0.82
N TRP A 165 0.29 -18.00 1.11
CA TRP A 165 -0.16 -17.06 0.09
C TRP A 165 0.20 -15.62 0.47
N LYS A 166 0.56 -14.82 -0.53
CA LYS A 166 1.14 -13.49 -0.36
C LYS A 166 0.54 -12.53 -1.36
N TYR A 167 0.06 -11.40 -0.86
CA TYR A 167 -0.45 -10.28 -1.64
C TYR A 167 0.61 -9.18 -1.69
N THR A 168 0.83 -8.62 -2.88
CA THR A 168 1.74 -7.49 -3.09
C THR A 168 0.93 -6.28 -3.49
N PHE A 169 0.96 -5.24 -2.67
CA PHE A 169 0.30 -3.97 -2.90
C PHE A 169 1.29 -2.86 -3.23
N ARG A 170 0.83 -1.88 -4.00
CA ARG A 170 1.55 -0.63 -4.24
C ARG A 170 0.66 0.54 -3.87
N TYR A 171 1.21 1.50 -3.15
CA TYR A 171 0.53 2.75 -2.87
C TYR A 171 0.47 3.61 -4.14
N GLN A 172 -0.74 3.86 -4.65
CA GLN A 172 -1.01 4.70 -5.82
C GLN A 172 -2.49 5.12 -5.82
N ASN A 173 -2.82 6.23 -6.47
CA ASN A 173 -4.20 6.72 -6.55
C ASN A 173 -4.89 6.84 -5.17
N SER A 174 -4.12 7.28 -4.17
CA SER A 174 -4.53 7.42 -2.76
C SER A 174 -5.03 6.13 -2.10
N ASP A 175 -4.55 4.97 -2.55
CA ASP A 175 -4.82 3.68 -1.90
C ASP A 175 -3.68 2.68 -2.15
N PHE A 176 -3.72 1.53 -1.48
CA PHE A 176 -2.91 0.37 -1.83
C PHE A 176 -3.65 -0.47 -2.87
N GLU A 177 -3.17 -0.47 -4.12
CA GLU A 177 -3.71 -1.30 -5.18
C GLU A 177 -2.96 -2.64 -5.28
N LEU A 178 -3.68 -3.75 -5.38
CA LEU A 178 -3.15 -5.10 -5.48
C LEU A 178 -2.49 -5.31 -6.85
N ILE A 179 -1.16 -5.46 -6.86
CA ILE A 179 -0.36 -5.60 -8.09
C ILE A 179 0.20 -7.00 -8.31
N GLY A 180 0.26 -7.83 -7.27
CA GLY A 180 0.71 -9.21 -7.38
C GLY A 180 0.13 -10.14 -6.33
N TYR A 181 0.14 -11.43 -6.64
CA TYR A 181 -0.25 -12.51 -5.74
C TYR A 181 0.64 -13.72 -6.00
N ASP A 182 1.20 -14.30 -4.94
CA ASP A 182 1.98 -15.53 -5.01
C ASP A 182 1.45 -16.52 -3.96
N ALA A 183 1.29 -17.79 -4.32
CA ALA A 183 0.84 -18.82 -3.41
C ALA A 183 1.52 -20.16 -3.68
N SER A 184 1.64 -20.96 -2.63
CA SER A 184 2.14 -22.32 -2.67
C SER A 184 1.18 -23.22 -1.91
N SER A 185 0.76 -24.31 -2.54
CA SER A 185 0.04 -25.41 -1.89
C SER A 185 1.02 -26.54 -1.68
N ASN A 186 1.15 -27.01 -0.45
CA ASN A 186 2.16 -28.00 -0.06
C ASN A 186 1.53 -29.20 0.64
N HIS A 187 2.23 -30.34 0.58
CA HIS A 187 2.05 -31.48 1.45
C HIS A 187 3.36 -31.73 2.20
N GLY A 188 3.46 -31.17 3.40
CA GLY A 188 4.70 -31.29 4.17
C GLY A 188 5.82 -30.51 3.47
N PRO A 189 6.98 -31.14 3.19
CA PRO A 189 8.07 -30.49 2.49
C PRO A 189 7.83 -30.39 0.97
N VAL A 190 6.86 -31.12 0.42
CA VAL A 190 6.63 -31.21 -1.03
C VAL A 190 5.67 -30.09 -1.47
N ILE A 191 6.10 -29.27 -2.42
CA ILE A 191 5.25 -28.29 -3.09
C ILE A 191 4.42 -29.02 -4.15
N LEU A 192 3.10 -28.94 -4.04
CA LEU A 192 2.16 -29.51 -4.99
C LEU A 192 1.90 -28.55 -6.15
N THR A 193 1.64 -27.28 -5.83
CA THR A 193 1.32 -26.26 -6.82
C THR A 193 1.85 -24.90 -6.37
N GLY A 194 2.56 -24.21 -7.27
CA GLY A 194 2.92 -22.81 -7.12
C GLY A 194 2.09 -21.94 -8.06
N THR A 195 1.50 -20.85 -7.56
CA THR A 195 0.79 -19.85 -8.37
C THR A 195 1.46 -18.49 -8.22
N SER A 196 1.67 -17.78 -9.34
CA SER A 196 2.13 -16.39 -9.33
C SER A 196 1.32 -15.58 -10.33
N ILE A 197 0.79 -14.44 -9.88
CA ILE A 197 -0.05 -13.53 -10.67
C ILE A 197 0.56 -12.14 -10.60
N ASN A 198 0.79 -11.55 -11.77
CA ASN A 198 1.10 -10.14 -11.90
C ASN A 198 -0.10 -9.43 -12.53
N PHE A 199 -0.83 -8.65 -11.73
CA PHE A 199 -2.06 -7.98 -12.18
C PHE A 199 -1.80 -6.85 -13.17
N LEU A 200 -0.60 -6.24 -13.13
CA LEU A 200 -0.21 -5.18 -14.06
C LEU A 200 0.01 -5.74 -15.48
N THR A 201 0.70 -6.87 -15.59
CA THR A 201 0.95 -7.53 -16.89
C THR A 201 -0.16 -8.49 -17.28
N ARG A 202 -1.06 -8.81 -16.34
CA ARG A 202 -2.13 -9.80 -16.44
C ARG A 202 -1.61 -11.21 -16.71
N LYS A 203 -0.42 -11.52 -16.22
CA LYS A 203 0.22 -12.82 -16.40
C LYS A 203 -0.03 -13.66 -15.15
N LYS A 204 -0.61 -14.86 -15.33
CA LYS A 204 -0.70 -15.90 -14.32
C LYS A 204 0.20 -17.05 -14.73
N ILE A 205 1.02 -17.52 -13.80
CA ILE A 205 1.85 -18.71 -13.92
C ILE A 205 1.35 -19.70 -12.88
N VAL A 206 1.13 -20.95 -13.29
CA VAL A 206 0.88 -22.08 -12.41
C VAL A 206 1.96 -23.12 -12.67
N ASN A 207 2.68 -23.53 -11.64
CA ASN A 207 3.64 -24.62 -11.67
C ASN A 207 3.02 -25.80 -10.92
N GLN A 208 2.64 -26.85 -11.64
CA GLN A 208 2.06 -28.06 -11.06
C GLN A 208 3.15 -29.12 -10.90
N ASN A 209 3.30 -29.68 -9.70
CA ASN A 209 4.18 -30.80 -9.47
C ASN A 209 3.58 -32.07 -10.10
N VAL A 210 4.30 -32.69 -11.04
CA VAL A 210 3.86 -33.90 -11.75
C VAL A 210 4.37 -35.19 -11.10
N ASN A 211 5.17 -35.10 -10.04
CA ASN A 211 5.65 -36.22 -9.24
C ASN A 211 5.36 -36.07 -7.75
N GLU A 212 4.22 -35.45 -7.41
CA GLU A 212 3.75 -35.20 -6.03
C GLU A 212 3.75 -36.42 -5.10
N ASN A 213 3.70 -37.64 -5.65
CA ASN A 213 3.63 -38.90 -4.89
C ASN A 213 5.00 -39.56 -4.62
N THR A 214 6.10 -38.99 -5.11
CA THR A 214 7.44 -39.54 -4.83
C THR A 214 8.04 -38.89 -3.59
N TYR A 215 8.08 -39.64 -2.49
CA TYR A 215 8.66 -39.18 -1.21
C TYR A 215 10.17 -38.84 -1.31
N ASP A 216 10.89 -39.49 -2.22
CA ASP A 216 12.36 -39.38 -2.38
C ASP A 216 12.79 -38.82 -3.75
N GLY A 217 11.83 -38.35 -4.57
CA GLY A 217 12.11 -37.79 -5.90
C GLY A 217 12.20 -36.28 -5.89
N ASP A 218 13.09 -35.70 -6.71
CA ASP A 218 13.18 -34.25 -6.93
C ASP A 218 11.84 -33.72 -7.48
N GLU A 219 11.38 -32.57 -7.03
CA GLU A 219 10.15 -31.94 -7.55
C GLU A 219 10.32 -31.56 -9.04
N ILE A 220 9.37 -32.00 -9.87
CA ILE A 220 9.31 -31.71 -11.30
C ILE A 220 8.04 -30.93 -11.57
N PHE A 221 8.19 -29.71 -12.07
CA PHE A 221 7.07 -28.82 -12.33
C PHE A 221 6.73 -28.71 -13.81
N GLU A 222 5.47 -28.92 -14.14
CA GLU A 222 4.88 -28.47 -15.39
C GLU A 222 4.38 -27.04 -15.25
N LYS A 223 4.88 -26.15 -16.11
CA LYS A 223 4.53 -24.72 -16.08
C LYS A 223 3.42 -24.41 -17.08
N THR A 224 2.31 -23.90 -16.58
CA THR A 224 1.25 -23.29 -17.37
C THR A 224 1.29 -21.77 -17.23
N GLU A 225 1.17 -21.05 -18.36
CA GLU A 225 1.12 -19.60 -18.39
C GLU A 225 -0.16 -19.14 -19.07
N THR A 226 -0.96 -18.33 -18.38
CA THR A 226 -2.23 -17.80 -18.88
C THR A 226 -2.30 -16.29 -18.71
N LYS A 227 -3.21 -15.68 -19.47
CA LYS A 227 -3.48 -14.25 -19.43
C LYS A 227 -4.83 -14.00 -18.78
N ILE A 228 -4.85 -13.26 -17.68
CA ILE A 228 -6.09 -12.95 -16.96
C ILE A 228 -6.86 -11.80 -17.63
N ALA A 229 -8.17 -11.77 -17.38
CA ALA A 229 -9.05 -10.70 -17.82
C ALA A 229 -8.56 -9.35 -17.28
N ARG A 230 -8.85 -8.27 -18.02
CA ARG A 230 -8.51 -6.92 -17.56
C ARG A 230 -9.54 -6.50 -16.53
N ILE A 231 -9.12 -6.42 -15.27
CA ILE A 231 -9.93 -5.96 -14.15
C ILE A 231 -9.32 -4.67 -13.57
N LYS A 232 -10.14 -3.87 -12.89
CA LYS A 232 -9.65 -2.81 -12.01
C LYS A 232 -8.83 -3.47 -10.90
N LEU A 233 -7.69 -2.88 -10.52
CA LEU A 233 -6.92 -3.40 -9.40
C LEU A 233 -7.73 -3.23 -8.11
N LEU A 234 -7.79 -4.31 -7.33
CA LEU A 234 -8.46 -4.31 -6.04
C LEU A 234 -7.72 -3.41 -5.06
N LYS A 235 -8.45 -2.57 -4.33
CA LYS A 235 -7.88 -1.67 -3.33
C LYS A 235 -7.92 -2.31 -1.95
N LEU A 236 -6.89 -2.07 -1.14
CA LEU A 236 -6.82 -2.56 0.24
C LEU A 236 -8.02 -2.08 1.06
N SER A 237 -8.45 -0.83 0.89
CA SER A 237 -9.63 -0.28 1.57
C SER A 237 -10.96 -0.94 1.17
N GLU A 238 -11.02 -1.60 0.00
CA GLU A 238 -12.21 -2.25 -0.54
C GLU A 238 -12.30 -3.74 -0.14
N ILE A 239 -11.23 -4.34 0.40
CA ILE A 239 -11.20 -5.75 0.83
C ILE A 239 -12.00 -5.91 2.12
N LYS A 240 -13.09 -6.68 2.10
CA LYS A 240 -13.90 -6.93 3.30
C LYS A 240 -13.22 -7.91 4.25
N ASP A 241 -12.74 -9.01 3.69
CA ASP A 241 -12.13 -10.11 4.42
C ASP A 241 -11.06 -10.75 3.53
N PHE A 242 -9.84 -10.92 4.05
CA PHE A 242 -8.79 -11.64 3.35
C PHE A 242 -9.04 -13.15 3.29
N ASP A 243 -9.80 -13.71 4.24
CA ASP A 243 -10.11 -15.15 4.28
C ASP A 243 -11.08 -15.56 3.16
N GLU A 244 -11.89 -14.62 2.68
CA GLU A 244 -12.86 -14.80 1.58
C GLU A 244 -12.34 -14.24 0.24
N LEU A 245 -11.06 -13.83 0.19
CA LEU A 245 -10.51 -13.16 -0.99
C LEU A 245 -10.05 -14.17 -2.05
N HIS A 246 -10.95 -14.52 -2.96
CA HIS A 246 -10.67 -15.33 -4.13
C HIS A 246 -10.26 -14.45 -5.33
N LEU A 247 -9.03 -14.63 -5.83
CA LEU A 247 -8.44 -13.76 -6.86
C LEU A 247 -8.54 -14.29 -8.29
N TYR A 248 -8.96 -15.54 -8.44
CA TYR A 248 -9.16 -16.19 -9.72
C TYR A 248 -10.22 -17.27 -9.53
N ASP A 249 -11.27 -17.21 -10.35
CA ASP A 249 -12.18 -18.33 -10.51
C ASP A 249 -11.51 -19.35 -11.45
N GLU A 250 -11.72 -20.64 -11.18
CA GLU A 250 -11.41 -21.75 -12.09
C GLU A 250 -12.36 -21.80 -13.29
#